data_AF-A0A956L0U5-F1
#
_entry.id   AF-A0A956L0U5-F1
#
_cell.length_a   1.000
_cell.length_b   1.000
_cell.length_c   1.000
_cell.angle_alpha   90.00
_cell.angle_beta   90.00
_cell.angle_gamma   90.00
#
_symmetry.space_group_name_H-M   'P 1'
#
loop_
_entity.id
_entity.type
_entity.pdbx_description
1 polymer ?
#
loop_
_entity_poly.entity_id
_entity_poly.type
_entity_poly.pdbx_seq_one_letter_code
_entity_poly.pdbx_strand_id
1 'polypeptide(L)'
;AQPMPHHSSPHLHAPATHLGGPDASQSGAPQIVYDHPSRPIAATGPISEASHTHQPNITRARAYRFMLDEHGLPIELGSGRSGKAFLGEEHWLQSKTAFRRHVAIKMLQRGVEPEDAMRFQMEKELLERVQGHPNIIQLFASGESDNEGFIPAHVRDTVENDFMIIELCDMSLEERLKGTRGGQREDLLRMPLRDRLFRVLEYMLPISSAVEYAHLECNVCHRDIKPGNILIRLPNPRLQGSTLDVRLADFNVGKVREEEQELSVTRMQAVPGTLFFQSPEQETNMFELLVNVGQGIDEVSYFEDFYIPVAQNDTFQLFNRGARYTVVGADLRRKRVKLDRPYQDRSETNVRAQILKSVDRPADIYSLGALFYYLVSGAYGNPKTLYDAFHKFIEYDGGDEASQNTVEAYIEHEYSVINSLRAPRVDENNQPVVVPADRFFSYKHYLDGNGELIDKAIMKIIAKSMIRNKPDSYCQAWDITTAGISMLVYDLRRLYGGFGTYMPSRPGHLVLTSTSREGALTRAWGSLKGAFGGSGKKGGKPRGRR
;
A
#
# COMPACT_ATOMS: atom_id res chain seq x y z
N ALA A 1 19.33 -73.78 60.90
CA ALA A 1 19.81 -72.95 62.03
C ALA A 1 21.01 -72.15 61.53
N GLN A 2 21.11 -70.87 61.94
CA GLN A 2 22.10 -69.82 61.61
C GLN A 2 23.58 -70.28 61.48
N PRO A 3 24.58 -69.44 61.05
CA PRO A 3 24.60 -67.99 60.75
C PRO A 3 25.45 -67.56 59.50
N MET A 4 25.51 -66.23 59.23
CA MET A 4 26.56 -65.47 58.50
C MET A 4 27.98 -65.65 59.14
N PRO A 5 29.16 -65.28 58.54
CA PRO A 5 29.45 -64.02 57.80
C PRO A 5 30.61 -63.99 56.73
N HIS A 6 30.82 -62.76 56.18
CA HIS A 6 32.07 -62.11 55.69
C HIS A 6 32.53 -62.07 54.20
N HIS A 7 32.49 -60.82 53.69
CA HIS A 7 33.50 -59.99 52.99
C HIS A 7 34.07 -60.27 51.57
N SER A 8 33.96 -59.18 50.78
CA SER A 8 34.89 -58.58 49.80
C SER A 8 34.95 -59.09 48.34
N SER A 9 34.43 -58.22 47.47
CA SER A 9 34.55 -58.04 46.01
C SER A 9 36.01 -57.95 45.50
N PRO A 10 36.31 -57.69 44.19
CA PRO A 10 35.41 -57.35 43.08
C PRO A 10 35.79 -57.88 41.66
N HIS A 11 34.94 -57.48 40.70
CA HIS A 11 35.18 -57.31 39.27
C HIS A 11 34.96 -58.47 38.30
N LEU A 12 33.64 -58.72 38.10
CA LEU A 12 32.90 -58.66 36.84
C LEU A 12 33.50 -59.33 35.60
N HIS A 13 33.06 -60.59 35.50
CA HIS A 13 32.96 -61.49 34.37
C HIS A 13 32.43 -60.88 33.04
N ALA A 14 33.09 -61.34 31.98
CA ALA A 14 32.57 -61.61 30.63
C ALA A 14 31.50 -62.75 30.65
N PRO A 15 31.18 -63.50 29.59
CA PRO A 15 31.21 -63.28 28.14
C PRO A 15 29.86 -63.66 27.47
N ALA A 16 29.85 -63.57 26.14
CA ALA A 16 28.80 -64.00 25.22
C ALA A 16 28.44 -65.50 25.30
N THR A 17 27.18 -65.85 24.99
CA THR A 17 26.77 -66.47 23.71
C THR A 17 25.33 -67.04 23.74
N HIS A 18 24.72 -67.05 22.55
CA HIS A 18 23.68 -67.95 22.02
C HIS A 18 22.18 -67.55 21.98
N LEU A 19 21.74 -67.35 20.72
CA LEU A 19 20.60 -67.95 20.00
C LEU A 19 19.15 -67.61 20.39
N GLY A 20 18.43 -67.01 19.43
CA GLY A 20 17.01 -67.29 19.20
C GLY A 20 16.14 -66.09 18.79
N GLY A 21 15.53 -66.18 17.61
CA GLY A 21 14.19 -65.61 17.33
C GLY A 21 14.13 -64.22 16.67
N PRO A 22 13.16 -63.98 15.75
CA PRO A 22 13.16 -62.82 14.86
C PRO A 22 12.37 -61.67 15.47
N ASP A 23 13.00 -60.52 15.76
CA ASP A 23 12.25 -59.31 16.08
C ASP A 23 13.09 -58.02 15.95
N ALA A 24 12.41 -56.96 15.52
CA ALA A 24 12.81 -55.55 15.46
C ALA A 24 13.93 -55.17 14.46
N SER A 25 13.54 -54.93 13.20
CA SER A 25 14.27 -54.02 12.31
C SER A 25 14.40 -52.65 12.97
N GLN A 26 15.65 -52.23 13.16
CA GLN A 26 16.03 -50.90 13.62
C GLN A 26 15.38 -49.82 12.74
N SER A 27 14.34 -49.17 13.23
CA SER A 27 13.90 -47.87 12.71
C SER A 27 14.91 -46.83 13.21
N GLY A 28 15.96 -46.59 12.42
CA GLY A 28 16.82 -45.45 12.62
C GLY A 28 15.95 -44.19 12.63
N ALA A 29 15.98 -43.44 13.74
CA ALA A 29 15.39 -42.11 13.76
C ALA A 29 16.05 -41.29 12.64
N PRO A 30 15.29 -40.55 11.82
CA PRO A 30 15.88 -39.77 10.74
C PRO A 30 16.77 -38.68 11.35
N GLN A 31 18.08 -38.85 11.25
CA GLN A 31 19.03 -37.78 11.52
C GLN A 31 18.97 -36.83 10.33
N ILE A 32 18.51 -35.61 10.59
CA ILE A 32 18.59 -34.51 9.62
C ILE A 32 20.06 -34.06 9.61
N VAL A 33 20.79 -34.44 8.57
CA VAL A 33 22.15 -33.96 8.33
C VAL A 33 22.05 -32.61 7.61
N TYR A 34 22.62 -31.58 8.22
CA TYR A 34 22.70 -30.23 7.66
C TYR A 34 24.05 -30.05 6.96
N ASP A 35 24.04 -29.66 5.69
CA ASP A 35 25.22 -29.12 5.01
C ASP A 35 24.93 -27.66 4.65
N HIS A 36 25.28 -26.75 5.57
CA HIS A 36 25.02 -25.30 5.56
C HIS A 36 23.54 -24.84 5.61
N PRO A 37 23.21 -23.68 6.23
CA PRO A 37 21.84 -23.32 6.54
C PRO A 37 21.17 -22.69 5.32
N SER A 38 19.88 -22.95 5.14
CA SER A 38 18.94 -22.33 4.18
C SER A 38 18.83 -22.91 2.76
N ARG A 39 18.59 -24.22 2.63
CA ARG A 39 17.69 -24.81 1.60
C ARG A 39 17.31 -26.26 1.96
N PRO A 40 16.01 -26.63 2.01
CA PRO A 40 15.65 -28.03 2.15
C PRO A 40 15.89 -28.77 0.82
N ILE A 41 16.56 -29.92 0.89
CA ILE A 41 16.70 -30.84 -0.25
C ILE A 41 15.34 -31.52 -0.47
N ALA A 42 14.86 -31.50 -1.71
CA ALA A 42 13.68 -32.25 -2.11
C ALA A 42 13.85 -33.73 -1.72
N ALA A 43 12.87 -34.27 -0.97
CA ALA A 43 12.86 -35.68 -0.60
C ALA A 43 12.69 -36.55 -1.85
N THR A 44 13.79 -37.06 -2.39
CA THR A 44 13.79 -38.05 -3.47
C THR A 44 13.69 -39.45 -2.87
N GLY A 45 12.48 -39.80 -2.45
CA GLY A 45 12.08 -41.17 -2.14
C GLY A 45 10.62 -41.37 -2.55
N PRO A 46 10.22 -42.55 -3.04
CA PRO A 46 8.82 -42.81 -3.35
C PRO A 46 8.01 -42.65 -2.07
N ILE A 47 7.14 -41.63 -2.05
CA ILE A 47 6.15 -41.46 -0.99
C ILE A 47 5.21 -42.66 -1.12
N SER A 48 5.37 -43.64 -0.24
CA SER A 48 4.39 -44.71 -0.10
C SER A 48 3.09 -44.05 0.35
N GLU A 49 2.10 -44.00 -0.54
CA GLU A 49 0.71 -43.68 -0.23
C GLU A 49 0.10 -44.75 0.69
N ALA A 50 0.57 -44.80 1.94
CA ALA A 50 -0.17 -45.43 3.01
C ALA A 50 -1.30 -44.45 3.36
N SER A 51 -2.53 -44.80 2.95
CA SER A 51 -3.74 -44.04 3.24
C SER A 51 -4.04 -44.05 4.75
N HIS A 52 -3.34 -43.23 5.53
CA HIS A 52 -3.82 -42.82 6.82
C HIS A 52 -4.81 -41.67 6.59
N THR A 53 -6.09 -42.02 6.44
CA THR A 53 -7.21 -41.08 6.53
C THR A 53 -7.32 -40.61 7.98
N HIS A 54 -6.40 -39.74 8.40
CA HIS A 54 -6.61 -38.96 9.62
C HIS A 54 -7.80 -38.04 9.35
N GLN A 55 -8.93 -38.31 10.02
CA GLN A 55 -10.03 -37.35 10.01
C GLN A 55 -9.51 -36.04 10.63
N PRO A 56 -9.76 -34.88 9.99
CA PRO A 56 -9.40 -33.62 10.58
C PRO A 56 -10.12 -33.49 11.92
N ASN A 57 -9.40 -33.12 12.98
CA ASN A 57 -10.04 -32.75 14.23
C ASN A 57 -10.70 -31.37 14.06
N ILE A 58 -11.99 -31.35 13.71
CA ILE A 58 -12.76 -30.12 13.51
C ILE A 58 -13.26 -29.62 14.86
N THR A 59 -12.43 -28.84 15.55
CA THR A 59 -12.86 -28.08 16.73
C THR A 59 -13.33 -26.69 16.28
N ARG A 60 -14.65 -26.48 16.13
CA ARG A 60 -15.22 -25.12 16.09
C ARG A 60 -15.11 -24.51 17.49
N ALA A 61 -13.90 -24.04 17.83
CA ALA A 61 -13.55 -23.67 19.20
C ALA A 61 -13.80 -22.20 19.55
N ARG A 62 -14.29 -21.39 18.59
CA ARG A 62 -14.56 -19.96 18.77
C ARG A 62 -16.03 -19.66 18.63
N ALA A 63 -16.49 -18.72 19.46
CA ALA A 63 -17.75 -18.04 19.28
C ALA A 63 -17.52 -16.53 19.30
N TYR A 64 -18.29 -15.85 18.48
CA TYR A 64 -18.23 -14.42 18.26
C TYR A 64 -19.56 -13.80 18.63
N ARG A 65 -19.52 -12.61 19.24
CA ARG A 65 -20.72 -11.88 19.66
C ARG A 65 -20.52 -10.38 19.46
N PHE A 66 -21.59 -9.67 19.14
CA PHE A 66 -21.62 -8.21 19.13
C PHE A 66 -21.53 -7.65 20.55
N MET A 67 -20.69 -6.64 20.73
CA MET A 67 -20.69 -5.80 21.93
C MET A 67 -21.82 -4.79 21.82
N LEU A 68 -22.58 -4.66 22.89
CA LEU A 68 -23.70 -3.73 23.00
C LEU A 68 -23.32 -2.57 23.93
N ASP A 69 -23.82 -1.38 23.63
CA ASP A 69 -23.70 -0.20 24.49
C ASP A 69 -24.64 -0.27 25.71
N GLU A 70 -24.65 0.79 26.51
CA GLU A 70 -25.49 0.92 27.71
C GLU A 70 -27.01 0.85 27.41
N HIS A 71 -27.40 1.08 26.15
CA HIS A 71 -28.78 1.03 25.67
C HIS A 71 -29.13 -0.31 25.01
N GLY A 72 -28.17 -1.26 24.95
CA GLY A 72 -28.36 -2.55 24.30
C GLY A 72 -28.26 -2.50 22.77
N LEU A 73 -27.70 -1.43 22.21
CA LEU A 73 -27.47 -1.27 20.77
C LEU A 73 -26.05 -1.72 20.38
N PRO A 74 -25.86 -2.36 19.22
CA PRO A 74 -24.53 -2.73 18.75
C PRO A 74 -23.62 -1.49 18.58
N ILE A 75 -22.40 -1.58 19.07
CA ILE A 75 -21.42 -0.50 18.96
C ILE A 75 -20.86 -0.49 17.53
N GLU A 76 -21.27 0.51 16.74
CA GLU A 76 -20.75 0.72 15.39
C GLU A 76 -19.35 1.35 15.43
N LEU A 77 -18.39 0.73 14.74
CA LEU A 77 -17.03 1.25 14.55
C LEU A 77 -16.96 2.17 13.33
N GLY A 78 -17.77 1.89 12.30
CA GLY A 78 -17.91 2.74 11.12
C GLY A 78 -18.75 2.10 10.02
N SER A 79 -19.22 2.93 9.10
CA SER A 79 -19.98 2.53 7.92
C SER A 79 -19.24 2.92 6.63
N GLY A 80 -18.99 1.96 5.75
CA GLY A 80 -18.47 2.16 4.40
C GLY A 80 -19.55 2.08 3.33
N ARG A 81 -19.13 2.06 2.06
CA ARG A 81 -20.02 1.96 0.91
C ARG A 81 -20.74 0.60 0.82
N SER A 82 -19.99 -0.49 1.02
CA SER A 82 -20.53 -1.85 0.88
C SER A 82 -20.85 -2.51 2.22
N GLY A 83 -20.30 -2.02 3.34
CA GLY A 83 -20.44 -2.73 4.62
C GLY A 83 -20.31 -1.84 5.85
N LYS A 84 -20.76 -2.39 6.98
CA LYS A 84 -20.70 -1.78 8.32
C LYS A 84 -19.82 -2.60 9.24
N ALA A 85 -19.02 -1.93 10.05
CA ALA A 85 -18.15 -2.56 11.03
C ALA A 85 -18.69 -2.32 12.44
N PHE A 86 -18.74 -3.37 13.25
CA PHE A 86 -19.20 -3.34 14.64
C PHE A 86 -18.14 -3.90 15.58
N LEU A 87 -18.16 -3.45 16.83
CA LEU A 87 -17.33 -4.03 17.88
C LEU A 87 -17.91 -5.40 18.27
N GLY A 88 -17.03 -6.41 18.33
CA GLY A 88 -17.37 -7.74 18.79
C GLY A 88 -16.39 -8.26 19.83
N GLU A 89 -16.75 -9.41 20.41
CA GLU A 89 -15.89 -10.22 21.26
C GLU A 89 -15.77 -11.65 20.73
N GLU A 90 -14.56 -12.17 20.75
CA GLU A 90 -14.22 -13.57 20.54
C GLU A 90 -14.04 -14.27 21.89
N HIS A 91 -14.60 -15.47 21.99
CA HIS A 91 -14.34 -16.38 23.11
C HIS A 91 -14.14 -17.84 22.70
N TRP A 92 -13.32 -18.54 23.48
CA TRP A 92 -13.10 -19.97 23.34
C TRP A 92 -14.22 -20.75 24.04
N LEU A 93 -15.01 -21.52 23.30
CA LEU A 93 -16.16 -22.28 23.84
C LEU A 93 -15.76 -23.32 24.88
N GLN A 94 -14.59 -23.93 24.72
CA GLN A 94 -14.07 -24.96 25.64
C GLN A 94 -13.12 -24.39 26.70
N SER A 95 -12.84 -23.08 26.65
CA SER A 95 -11.97 -22.48 27.65
C SER A 95 -12.74 -22.29 28.95
N LYS A 96 -12.11 -22.71 30.05
CA LYS A 96 -12.60 -22.42 31.41
C LYS A 96 -12.29 -20.98 31.84
N THR A 97 -11.61 -20.19 31.01
CA THR A 97 -11.25 -18.79 31.32
C THR A 97 -12.33 -17.83 30.83
N ALA A 98 -12.49 -16.72 31.56
CA ALA A 98 -13.35 -15.61 31.15
C ALA A 98 -12.69 -14.67 30.12
N PHE A 99 -11.57 -15.08 29.51
CA PHE A 99 -10.87 -14.23 28.55
C PHE A 99 -11.76 -13.98 27.33
N ARG A 100 -11.83 -12.70 26.93
CA ARG A 100 -12.56 -12.20 25.77
C ARG A 100 -11.62 -11.31 24.98
N ARG A 101 -11.46 -11.61 23.70
CA ARG A 101 -10.66 -10.78 22.79
C ARG A 101 -11.61 -9.88 22.02
N HIS A 102 -11.35 -8.58 22.01
CA HIS A 102 -12.09 -7.65 21.15
C HIS A 102 -11.71 -7.86 19.68
N VAL A 103 -12.72 -7.85 18.82
CA VAL A 103 -12.62 -8.03 17.37
C VAL A 103 -13.50 -7.01 16.66
N ALA A 104 -13.30 -6.81 15.36
CA ALA A 104 -14.22 -6.07 14.52
C ALA A 104 -15.03 -7.04 13.65
N ILE A 105 -16.35 -6.89 13.65
CA ILE A 105 -17.28 -7.66 12.82
C ILE A 105 -17.73 -6.76 11.68
N LYS A 106 -17.21 -7.00 10.47
CA LYS A 106 -17.58 -6.30 9.25
C LYS A 106 -18.68 -7.09 8.54
N MET A 107 -19.80 -6.44 8.25
CA MET A 107 -20.98 -7.05 7.63
C MET A 107 -21.35 -6.32 6.34
N LEU A 108 -21.87 -7.06 5.37
CA LEU A 108 -22.42 -6.50 4.15
C LEU A 108 -23.68 -5.67 4.48
N GLN A 109 -23.80 -4.47 3.92
CA GLN A 109 -24.96 -3.61 4.15
C GLN A 109 -26.15 -4.07 3.28
N ARG A 110 -27.37 -3.99 3.82
CA ARG A 110 -28.59 -4.35 3.11
C ARG A 110 -28.92 -3.33 2.02
N GLY A 111 -29.33 -3.81 0.84
CA GLY A 111 -29.74 -2.97 -0.29
C GLY A 111 -28.59 -2.28 -1.03
N VAL A 112 -27.37 -2.79 -0.92
CA VAL A 112 -26.25 -2.34 -1.76
C VAL A 112 -26.41 -2.82 -3.19
N GLU A 113 -25.81 -2.09 -4.14
CA GLU A 113 -25.80 -2.48 -5.54
C GLU A 113 -25.08 -3.84 -5.73
N PRO A 114 -25.47 -4.66 -6.73
CA PRO A 114 -24.83 -5.95 -6.99
C PRO A 114 -23.30 -5.87 -7.12
N GLU A 115 -22.79 -4.80 -7.75
CA GLU A 115 -21.34 -4.53 -7.83
C GLU A 115 -20.69 -4.39 -6.45
N ASP A 116 -21.37 -3.71 -5.51
CA ASP A 116 -20.84 -3.44 -4.18
C ASP A 116 -20.88 -4.70 -3.30
N ALA A 117 -21.86 -5.59 -3.51
CA ALA A 117 -21.89 -6.92 -2.91
C ALA A 117 -20.77 -7.82 -3.47
N MET A 118 -20.56 -7.84 -4.79
CA MET A 118 -19.43 -8.55 -5.41
C MET A 118 -18.09 -8.04 -4.87
N ARG A 119 -17.92 -6.72 -4.70
CA ARG A 119 -16.71 -6.15 -4.10
C ARG A 119 -16.46 -6.66 -2.69
N PHE A 120 -17.49 -6.77 -1.85
CA PHE A 120 -17.36 -7.30 -0.50
C PHE A 120 -16.92 -8.78 -0.50
N GLN A 121 -17.55 -9.61 -1.34
CA GLN A 121 -17.20 -11.02 -1.45
C GLN A 121 -15.78 -11.23 -2.00
N MET A 122 -15.37 -10.42 -2.98
CA MET A 122 -14.00 -10.47 -3.49
C MET A 122 -12.98 -9.96 -2.47
N GLU A 123 -13.31 -8.92 -1.69
CA GLU A 123 -12.46 -8.43 -0.60
C GLU A 123 -12.19 -9.55 0.42
N LYS A 124 -13.25 -10.27 0.81
CA LYS A 124 -13.18 -11.45 1.68
C LYS A 124 -12.26 -12.53 1.11
N GLU A 125 -12.44 -12.91 -0.15
CA GLU A 125 -11.60 -13.92 -0.81
C GLU A 125 -10.13 -13.49 -0.91
N LEU A 126 -9.86 -12.23 -1.27
CA LEU A 126 -8.48 -11.73 -1.31
C LEU A 126 -7.85 -11.72 0.07
N LEU A 127 -8.59 -11.26 1.09
CA LEU A 127 -8.08 -11.18 2.45
C LEU A 127 -7.76 -12.58 3.02
N GLU A 128 -8.56 -13.60 2.69
CA GLU A 128 -8.28 -15.00 3.01
C GLU A 128 -6.96 -15.47 2.39
N ARG A 129 -6.67 -15.09 1.14
CA ARG A 129 -5.45 -15.49 0.42
C ARG A 129 -4.19 -14.83 0.95
N VAL A 130 -4.28 -13.59 1.43
CA VAL A 130 -3.10 -12.80 1.85
C VAL A 130 -2.82 -12.89 3.37
N GLN A 131 -3.42 -13.84 4.09
CA GLN A 131 -3.10 -14.07 5.49
C GLN A 131 -1.66 -14.56 5.67
N GLY A 132 -1.06 -14.28 6.84
CA GLY A 132 0.26 -14.78 7.23
C GLY A 132 1.34 -13.71 7.43
N HIS A 133 1.12 -12.49 6.92
CA HIS A 133 2.06 -11.38 7.10
C HIS A 133 1.68 -10.51 8.32
N PRO A 134 2.63 -10.11 9.18
CA PRO A 134 2.34 -9.34 10.39
C PRO A 134 1.74 -7.96 10.10
N ASN A 135 1.99 -7.36 8.94
CA ASN A 135 1.45 -6.05 8.58
C ASN A 135 0.21 -6.09 7.66
N ILE A 136 -0.43 -7.25 7.52
CA ILE A 136 -1.75 -7.38 6.88
C ILE A 136 -2.78 -7.63 7.97
N ILE A 137 -3.96 -7.02 7.84
CA ILE A 137 -5.04 -7.16 8.82
C ILE A 137 -5.42 -8.65 8.99
N GLN A 138 -5.42 -9.11 10.24
CA GLN A 138 -5.72 -10.51 10.52
C GLN A 138 -7.22 -10.80 10.35
N LEU A 139 -7.54 -11.80 9.55
CA LEU A 139 -8.87 -12.38 9.41
C LEU A 139 -9.00 -13.60 10.33
N PHE A 140 -9.96 -13.58 11.26
CA PHE A 140 -10.24 -14.72 12.15
C PHE A 140 -11.26 -15.68 11.58
N ALA A 141 -12.31 -15.14 10.95
CA ALA A 141 -13.38 -15.92 10.37
C ALA A 141 -14.12 -15.08 9.32
N SER A 142 -14.73 -15.76 8.37
CA SER A 142 -15.56 -15.17 7.32
C SER A 142 -16.65 -16.18 6.96
N GLY A 143 -17.78 -15.71 6.44
CA GLY A 143 -18.86 -16.59 6.00
C GLY A 143 -20.22 -15.92 6.01
N GLU A 144 -21.24 -16.73 5.76
CA GLU A 144 -22.64 -16.33 5.84
C GLU A 144 -23.28 -17.01 7.06
N SER A 145 -24.12 -16.27 7.79
CA SER A 145 -24.83 -16.81 8.96
C SER A 145 -26.32 -16.57 8.86
N ASP A 146 -27.07 -17.64 8.59
CA ASP A 146 -28.55 -17.65 8.69
C ASP A 146 -29.05 -17.74 10.14
N ASN A 147 -28.15 -17.82 11.12
CA ASN A 147 -28.54 -17.85 12.51
C ASN A 147 -29.04 -16.47 12.94
N GLU A 148 -30.36 -16.32 13.05
CA GLU A 148 -31.00 -15.12 13.57
C GLU A 148 -30.38 -14.67 14.91
N GLY A 149 -29.98 -15.60 15.78
CA GLY A 149 -29.42 -15.29 17.09
C GLY A 149 -28.03 -14.63 17.05
N PHE A 150 -27.33 -14.69 15.91
CA PHE A 150 -26.01 -14.05 15.77
C PHE A 150 -26.12 -12.54 15.55
N ILE A 151 -27.04 -12.11 14.68
CA ILE A 151 -27.22 -10.70 14.31
C ILE A 151 -28.23 -10.04 15.27
N PRO A 152 -27.86 -8.98 16.01
CA PRO A 152 -28.76 -8.28 16.91
C PRO A 152 -29.99 -7.72 16.17
N ALA A 153 -31.18 -7.87 16.76
CA ALA A 153 -32.45 -7.50 16.12
C ALA A 153 -32.47 -6.07 15.56
N HIS A 154 -31.82 -5.12 16.26
CA HIS A 154 -31.76 -3.71 15.87
C HIS A 154 -31.03 -3.44 14.54
N VAL A 155 -30.11 -4.32 14.11
CA VAL A 155 -29.32 -4.12 12.88
C VAL A 155 -29.70 -5.05 11.75
N ARG A 156 -30.53 -6.08 11.99
CA ARG A 156 -30.98 -7.07 10.97
C ARG A 156 -31.63 -6.44 9.74
N ASP A 157 -32.27 -5.28 9.89
CA ASP A 157 -32.89 -4.57 8.77
C ASP A 157 -31.88 -3.74 7.96
N THR A 158 -30.63 -3.63 8.43
CA THR A 158 -29.60 -2.78 7.83
C THR A 158 -28.40 -3.54 7.27
N VAL A 159 -28.26 -4.83 7.59
CA VAL A 159 -27.14 -5.68 7.14
C VAL A 159 -27.67 -6.99 6.57
N GLU A 160 -26.88 -7.59 5.67
CA GLU A 160 -27.08 -8.95 5.16
C GLU A 160 -26.40 -9.99 6.08
N ASN A 161 -26.53 -11.27 5.75
CA ASN A 161 -25.98 -12.37 6.54
C ASN A 161 -24.47 -12.62 6.32
N ASP A 162 -23.86 -11.97 5.33
CA ASP A 162 -22.44 -12.14 5.00
C ASP A 162 -21.55 -11.26 5.89
N PHE A 163 -20.50 -11.87 6.45
CA PHE A 163 -19.65 -11.24 7.44
C PHE A 163 -18.17 -11.64 7.32
N MET A 164 -17.33 -10.77 7.86
CA MET A 164 -15.90 -10.99 8.14
C MET A 164 -15.60 -10.56 9.58
N ILE A 165 -14.78 -11.34 10.26
CA ILE A 165 -14.33 -11.07 11.63
C ILE A 165 -12.84 -10.84 11.57
N ILE A 166 -12.43 -9.60 11.81
CA ILE A 166 -11.05 -9.14 11.68
C ILE A 166 -10.51 -8.63 13.01
N GLU A 167 -9.20 -8.47 13.09
CA GLU A 167 -8.59 -7.83 14.27
C GLU A 167 -9.07 -6.40 14.47
N LEU A 168 -9.20 -6.01 15.73
CA LEU A 168 -9.51 -4.64 16.10
C LEU A 168 -8.22 -3.81 16.18
N CYS A 169 -8.24 -2.68 15.49
CA CYS A 169 -7.22 -1.61 15.57
C CYS A 169 -7.83 -0.36 16.21
N ASP A 170 -6.98 0.58 16.64
CA ASP A 170 -7.44 1.78 17.36
C ASP A 170 -8.05 2.83 16.43
N MET A 171 -7.50 2.98 15.21
CA MET A 171 -7.96 3.94 14.19
C MET A 171 -7.29 3.69 12.84
N SER A 172 -7.74 4.36 11.79
CA SER A 172 -7.02 4.49 10.51
C SER A 172 -5.92 5.55 10.56
N LEU A 173 -4.95 5.47 9.64
CA LEU A 173 -3.94 6.50 9.42
C LEU A 173 -4.59 7.82 8.96
N GLU A 174 -5.67 7.74 8.19
CA GLU A 174 -6.44 8.93 7.81
C GLU A 174 -7.00 9.67 9.04
N GLU A 175 -7.67 8.94 9.94
CA GLU A 175 -8.22 9.50 11.18
C GLU A 175 -7.12 10.08 12.07
N ARG A 176 -5.98 9.40 12.15
CA ARG A 176 -4.82 9.89 12.89
C ARG A 176 -4.28 11.20 12.32
N LEU A 177 -4.17 11.31 11.00
CA LEU A 177 -3.59 12.47 10.31
C LEU A 177 -4.56 13.64 10.14
N LYS A 178 -5.87 13.41 10.06
CA LYS A 178 -6.89 14.48 9.92
C LYS A 178 -7.51 14.86 11.26
N GLY A 179 -7.42 13.98 12.26
CA GLY A 179 -8.14 14.07 13.52
C GLY A 179 -9.58 13.57 13.40
N THR A 180 -10.10 12.97 14.47
CA THR A 180 -11.52 12.65 14.62
C THR A 180 -12.24 13.80 15.34
N ARG A 181 -13.58 13.83 15.29
CA ARG A 181 -14.36 14.80 16.09
C ARG A 181 -14.06 14.59 17.58
N GLY A 182 -13.22 15.44 18.16
CA GLY A 182 -12.79 15.38 19.56
C GLY A 182 -11.45 14.67 19.82
N GLY A 183 -10.81 14.08 18.80
CA GLY A 183 -9.51 13.44 18.90
C GLY A 183 -8.33 14.39 18.64
N GLN A 184 -7.15 14.05 19.15
CA GLN A 184 -5.92 14.76 18.80
C GLN A 184 -5.43 14.32 17.41
N ARG A 185 -5.30 15.28 16.50
CA ARG A 185 -4.65 15.09 15.19
C ARG A 185 -3.14 14.96 15.38
N GLU A 186 -2.51 13.99 14.72
CA GLU A 186 -1.06 13.95 14.57
C GLU A 186 -0.62 14.95 13.49
N ASP A 187 0.04 16.02 13.90
CA ASP A 187 0.60 17.03 13.01
C ASP A 187 2.07 16.70 12.74
N LEU A 188 2.33 16.00 11.63
CA LEU A 188 3.67 15.61 11.20
C LEU A 188 4.60 16.82 11.01
N LEU A 189 4.07 18.00 10.65
CA LEU A 189 4.88 19.20 10.43
C LEU A 189 5.36 19.87 11.71
N ARG A 190 4.77 19.53 12.87
CA ARG A 190 5.26 20.00 14.19
C ARG A 190 6.47 19.23 14.68
N MET A 191 6.69 18.03 14.15
CA MET A 191 7.86 17.23 14.48
C MET A 191 9.11 17.83 13.83
N PRO A 192 10.28 17.79 14.49
CA PRO A 192 11.54 18.05 13.82
C PRO A 192 11.67 17.15 12.57
N LEU A 193 12.27 17.67 11.49
CA LEU A 193 12.39 16.96 10.21
C LEU A 193 12.86 15.50 10.35
N ARG A 194 13.85 15.27 11.23
CA ARG A 194 14.37 13.92 11.51
C ARG A 194 13.29 13.02 12.10
N ASP A 195 12.64 13.44 13.17
CA ASP A 195 11.62 12.65 13.87
C ASP A 195 10.38 12.43 12.99
N ARG A 196 10.01 13.45 12.21
CA ARG A 196 8.98 13.35 11.17
C ARG A 196 9.29 12.21 10.21
N LEU A 197 10.51 12.17 9.66
CA LEU A 197 10.89 11.14 8.71
C LEU A 197 10.89 9.74 9.34
N PHE A 198 11.36 9.60 10.57
CA PHE A 198 11.22 8.32 11.28
C PHE A 198 9.77 7.89 11.40
N ARG A 199 8.88 8.80 11.83
CA ARG A 199 7.45 8.51 11.94
C ARG A 199 6.85 8.12 10.59
N VAL A 200 7.22 8.79 9.50
CA VAL A 200 6.79 8.41 8.15
C VAL A 200 7.29 7.00 7.77
N LEU A 201 8.53 6.67 8.09
CA LEU A 201 9.10 5.34 7.80
C LEU A 201 8.51 4.24 8.69
N GLU A 202 8.11 4.55 9.93
CA GLU A 202 7.33 3.66 10.79
C GLU A 202 5.97 3.28 10.16
N TYR A 203 5.41 4.12 9.28
CA TYR A 203 4.26 3.76 8.46
C TYR A 203 4.68 3.01 7.19
N MET A 204 5.59 3.59 6.40
CA MET A 204 5.90 3.11 5.06
C MET A 204 6.54 1.72 5.03
N LEU A 205 7.41 1.38 5.99
CA LEU A 205 8.10 0.08 6.02
C LEU A 205 7.12 -1.09 6.23
N PRO A 206 6.25 -1.08 7.25
CA PRO A 206 5.18 -2.08 7.38
C PRO A 206 4.31 -2.25 6.14
N ILE A 207 3.87 -1.15 5.55
CA ILE A 207 2.93 -1.17 4.42
C ILE A 207 3.61 -1.73 3.17
N SER A 208 4.82 -1.24 2.86
CA SER A 208 5.58 -1.74 1.71
C SER A 208 5.96 -3.21 1.87
N SER A 209 6.29 -3.67 3.08
CA SER A 209 6.51 -5.10 3.38
C SER A 209 5.25 -5.94 3.18
N ALA A 210 4.07 -5.44 3.58
CA ALA A 210 2.81 -6.14 3.35
C ALA A 210 2.47 -6.25 1.86
N VAL A 211 2.70 -5.18 1.08
CA VAL A 211 2.50 -5.17 -0.37
C VAL A 211 3.50 -6.10 -1.06
N GLU A 212 4.77 -6.09 -0.65
CA GLU A 212 5.79 -7.01 -1.14
C GLU A 212 5.37 -8.47 -0.95
N TYR A 213 4.91 -8.83 0.25
CA TYR A 213 4.38 -10.17 0.54
C TYR A 213 3.17 -10.53 -0.33
N ALA A 214 2.19 -9.62 -0.43
CA ALA A 214 1.00 -9.85 -1.24
C ALA A 214 1.37 -10.08 -2.72
N HIS A 215 2.31 -9.30 -3.25
CA HIS A 215 2.79 -9.43 -4.62
C HIS A 215 3.57 -10.73 -4.84
N LEU A 216 4.57 -11.00 -4.01
CA LEU A 216 5.54 -12.07 -4.28
C LEU A 216 5.06 -13.44 -3.83
N GLU A 217 4.44 -13.54 -2.66
CA GLU A 217 4.04 -14.83 -2.07
C GLU A 217 2.60 -15.19 -2.42
N CYS A 218 1.71 -14.20 -2.52
CA CYS A 218 0.27 -14.44 -2.73
C CYS A 218 -0.19 -14.17 -4.17
N ASN A 219 0.64 -13.50 -4.99
CA ASN A 219 0.26 -13.01 -6.32
C ASN A 219 -1.04 -12.19 -6.33
N VAL A 220 -1.21 -11.31 -5.33
CA VAL A 220 -2.37 -10.43 -5.15
C VAL A 220 -1.92 -8.97 -5.16
N CYS A 221 -2.64 -8.13 -5.89
CA CYS A 221 -2.51 -6.67 -5.85
C CYS A 221 -3.57 -6.06 -4.92
N HIS A 222 -3.24 -4.98 -4.24
CA HIS A 222 -4.14 -4.30 -3.30
C HIS A 222 -5.10 -3.30 -3.96
N ARG A 223 -4.59 -2.50 -4.91
CA ARG A 223 -5.32 -1.55 -5.77
C ARG A 223 -6.06 -0.40 -5.09
N ASP A 224 -5.86 -0.16 -3.80
CA ASP A 224 -6.53 0.96 -3.07
C ASP A 224 -5.71 1.37 -1.84
N ILE A 225 -4.38 1.43 -2.00
CA ILE A 225 -3.49 1.84 -0.91
C ILE A 225 -3.69 3.35 -0.67
N LYS A 226 -4.21 3.68 0.51
CA LYS A 226 -4.46 5.05 0.97
C LYS A 226 -4.49 5.11 2.50
N PRO A 227 -4.37 6.30 3.12
CA PRO A 227 -4.41 6.44 4.58
C PRO A 227 -5.64 5.81 5.25
N GLY A 228 -6.80 5.78 4.59
CA GLY A 228 -8.02 5.18 5.13
C GLY A 228 -7.96 3.66 5.26
N ASN A 229 -7.15 2.98 4.44
CA ASN A 229 -7.03 1.52 4.41
C ASN A 229 -5.82 1.02 5.22
N ILE A 230 -5.17 1.91 5.97
CA ILE A 230 -4.05 1.60 6.85
C ILE A 230 -4.53 1.76 8.27
N LEU A 231 -4.63 0.66 8.99
CA LEU A 231 -5.08 0.63 10.38
C LEU A 231 -3.89 0.63 11.33
N ILE A 232 -4.07 1.27 12.49
CA ILE A 232 -3.02 1.54 13.46
C ILE A 232 -3.45 1.04 14.83
N ARG A 233 -2.50 0.40 15.53
CA ARG A 233 -2.56 0.20 16.99
C ARG A 233 -1.48 1.07 17.64
N LEU A 234 -1.89 1.88 18.60
CA LEU A 234 -1.03 2.79 19.31
C LEU A 234 -0.06 2.03 20.22
N PRO A 235 1.18 2.53 20.36
CA PRO A 235 2.08 2.04 21.39
C PRO A 235 1.41 2.12 22.76
N ASN A 236 1.52 1.06 23.56
CA ASN A 236 1.10 1.09 24.95
C ASN A 236 2.11 1.92 25.76
N PRO A 237 1.72 3.09 26.31
CA PRO A 237 2.65 3.96 27.02
C PRO A 237 3.17 3.36 28.33
N ARG A 238 2.55 2.28 28.82
CA ARG A 238 2.97 1.57 30.04
C ARG A 238 4.01 0.47 29.77
N LEU A 239 4.25 0.12 28.50
CA LEU A 239 5.15 -0.96 28.11
C LEU A 239 6.39 -0.40 27.43
N GLN A 240 7.55 -0.60 28.05
CA GLN A 240 8.82 -0.29 27.42
C GLN A 240 9.01 -1.17 26.18
N GLY A 241 9.37 -0.55 25.05
CA GLY A 241 9.52 -1.25 23.77
C GLY A 241 8.21 -1.48 23.01
N SER A 242 7.06 -1.01 23.51
CA SER A 242 5.85 -0.97 22.67
C SER A 242 6.07 -0.02 21.51
N THR A 243 5.91 -0.54 20.29
CA THR A 243 5.98 0.24 19.07
C THR A 243 4.59 0.45 18.49
N LEU A 244 4.52 1.33 17.50
CA LEU A 244 3.35 1.50 16.66
C LEU A 244 3.15 0.21 15.86
N ASP A 245 1.93 -0.32 15.84
CA ASP A 245 1.57 -1.48 15.01
C ASP A 245 0.76 -1.00 13.81
N VAL A 246 1.15 -1.41 12.60
CA VAL A 246 0.56 -0.95 11.34
C VAL A 246 0.05 -2.15 10.55
N ARG A 247 -1.21 -2.07 10.11
CA ARG A 247 -1.92 -3.12 9.37
C ARG A 247 -2.49 -2.55 8.08
N LEU A 248 -2.23 -3.23 6.97
CA LEU A 248 -2.85 -2.96 5.67
C LEU A 248 -4.18 -3.73 5.59
N ALA A 249 -5.27 -3.04 5.27
CA ALA A 249 -6.63 -3.56 5.22
C ALA A 249 -7.32 -3.17 3.90
N ASP A 250 -8.52 -3.70 3.65
CA ASP A 250 -9.39 -3.33 2.53
C ASP A 250 -8.73 -3.48 1.13
N PHE A 251 -8.47 -4.73 0.73
CA PHE A 251 -7.99 -5.07 -0.61
C PHE A 251 -9.11 -4.85 -1.63
N ASN A 252 -8.93 -3.88 -2.54
CA ASN A 252 -9.97 -3.50 -3.48
C ASN A 252 -9.84 -4.26 -4.79
N VAL A 253 -10.96 -4.79 -5.26
CA VAL A 253 -11.00 -5.72 -6.40
C VAL A 253 -11.68 -5.10 -7.62
N GLY A 254 -12.04 -3.81 -7.54
CA GLY A 254 -12.97 -3.12 -8.44
C GLY A 254 -12.57 -3.02 -9.93
N LYS A 255 -11.62 -3.80 -10.44
CA LYS A 255 -11.17 -3.76 -11.84
C LYS A 255 -10.84 -5.09 -12.51
N VAL A 256 -10.85 -6.23 -11.81
CA VAL A 256 -10.09 -7.40 -12.31
C VAL A 256 -10.87 -8.65 -12.67
N ARG A 257 -12.21 -8.63 -12.70
CA ARG A 257 -12.92 -9.67 -13.46
C ARG A 257 -14.06 -9.11 -14.29
N GLU A 258 -13.80 -9.04 -15.59
CA GLU A 258 -14.74 -8.84 -16.71
C GLU A 258 -15.41 -10.16 -17.14
N GLU A 259 -16.08 -10.86 -16.23
CA GLU A 259 -17.11 -11.80 -16.66
C GLU A 259 -18.43 -11.22 -16.19
N GLU A 260 -19.15 -10.60 -17.14
CA GLU A 260 -20.46 -9.96 -16.98
C GLU A 260 -20.44 -8.58 -16.29
N GLN A 261 -20.23 -7.53 -17.07
CA GLN A 261 -21.22 -6.44 -17.31
C GLN A 261 -20.54 -5.26 -18.01
N GLU A 262 -20.68 -5.22 -19.34
CA GLU A 262 -20.88 -3.95 -20.02
C GLU A 262 -22.13 -3.32 -19.36
N LEU A 263 -21.98 -2.19 -18.65
CA LEU A 263 -23.01 -1.18 -18.28
C LEU A 263 -22.78 -0.54 -16.89
N SER A 264 -21.60 0.02 -16.60
CA SER A 264 -21.50 1.12 -15.60
C SER A 264 -20.24 1.98 -15.80
N VAL A 265 -19.90 2.28 -17.05
CA VAL A 265 -19.04 3.43 -17.34
C VAL A 265 -19.83 4.68 -16.92
N THR A 266 -19.24 5.49 -16.03
CA THR A 266 -19.71 6.83 -15.60
C THR A 266 -20.67 6.91 -14.39
N ARG A 267 -20.15 6.67 -13.17
CA ARG A 267 -20.40 7.47 -11.94
C ARG A 267 -19.88 6.74 -10.68
N MET A 268 -18.56 6.56 -10.59
CA MET A 268 -17.98 6.56 -9.25
C MET A 268 -18.00 8.02 -8.79
N GLN A 269 -18.91 8.38 -7.88
CA GLN A 269 -18.71 9.53 -7.00
C GLN A 269 -17.48 9.20 -6.14
N ALA A 270 -16.29 9.36 -6.71
CA ALA A 270 -15.05 9.23 -5.98
C ALA A 270 -15.07 10.26 -4.86
N VAL A 271 -14.90 9.81 -3.62
CA VAL A 271 -14.70 10.72 -2.49
C VAL A 271 -13.51 11.61 -2.89
N PRO A 272 -13.65 12.96 -2.91
CA PRO A 272 -12.66 13.86 -3.52
C PRO A 272 -11.21 13.70 -3.05
N GLY A 273 -10.95 13.04 -1.92
CA GLY A 273 -9.62 12.73 -1.39
C GLY A 273 -9.05 11.35 -1.70
N THR A 274 -9.85 10.37 -2.17
CA THR A 274 -9.36 9.01 -2.51
C THR A 274 -8.57 8.99 -3.82
N LEU A 275 -8.90 9.90 -4.74
CA LEU A 275 -8.27 9.98 -6.06
C LEU A 275 -6.77 10.28 -5.99
N PHE A 276 -6.27 10.88 -4.91
CA PHE A 276 -4.87 11.31 -4.81
C PHE A 276 -3.85 10.17 -4.81
N PHE A 277 -4.26 8.95 -4.48
CA PHE A 277 -3.39 7.79 -4.38
C PHE A 277 -3.54 6.80 -5.53
N GLN A 278 -4.53 7.03 -6.40
CA GLN A 278 -4.77 6.17 -7.56
C GLN A 278 -3.74 6.48 -8.65
N SER A 279 -3.22 5.42 -9.27
CA SER A 279 -2.35 5.57 -10.43
C SER A 279 -3.14 6.04 -11.66
N PRO A 280 -2.48 6.59 -12.69
CA PRO A 280 -3.16 7.04 -13.91
C PRO A 280 -3.98 5.94 -14.59
N GLU A 281 -3.45 4.72 -14.67
CA GLU A 281 -4.16 3.55 -15.16
C GLU A 281 -5.37 3.16 -14.28
N GLN A 282 -5.36 3.58 -13.00
CA GLN A 282 -6.51 3.44 -12.14
C GLN A 282 -7.56 4.56 -12.30
N GLU A 283 -7.20 5.70 -12.83
CA GLU A 283 -8.17 6.77 -13.06
C GLU A 283 -8.87 6.57 -14.40
N THR A 284 -8.07 6.29 -15.41
CA THR A 284 -8.51 6.07 -16.78
C THR A 284 -8.46 4.57 -17.06
N ASN A 285 -9.51 3.87 -16.62
CA ASN A 285 -9.66 2.42 -16.87
C ASN A 285 -9.72 2.11 -18.37
N MET A 286 -10.22 3.04 -19.17
CA MET A 286 -10.40 2.87 -20.60
C MET A 286 -10.23 4.20 -21.30
N PHE A 287 -9.64 4.18 -22.49
CA PHE A 287 -9.62 5.33 -23.39
C PHE A 287 -9.80 4.89 -24.85
N GLU A 288 -10.32 5.81 -25.66
CA GLU A 288 -10.53 5.61 -27.09
C GLU A 288 -9.33 6.12 -27.88
N LEU A 289 -9.06 5.47 -29.01
CA LEU A 289 -8.01 5.86 -29.94
C LEU A 289 -8.41 5.56 -31.38
N LEU A 290 -7.90 6.37 -32.31
CA LEU A 290 -8.00 6.09 -33.74
C LEU A 290 -6.85 5.20 -34.21
N VAL A 291 -7.19 4.12 -34.90
CA VAL A 291 -6.23 3.10 -35.34
C VAL A 291 -6.39 2.68 -36.79
N ASN A 292 -5.33 2.11 -37.35
CA ASN A 292 -5.39 1.24 -38.52
C ASN A 292 -5.07 -0.18 -38.11
N VAL A 293 -5.89 -1.11 -38.58
CA VAL A 293 -5.74 -2.55 -38.35
C VAL A 293 -5.58 -3.27 -39.69
N GLY A 294 -4.72 -4.29 -39.72
CA GLY A 294 -4.52 -5.13 -40.90
C GLY A 294 -4.91 -6.57 -40.60
N GLN A 295 -5.72 -7.17 -41.47
CA GLN A 295 -6.05 -8.59 -41.35
C GLN A 295 -4.79 -9.45 -41.43
N GLY A 296 -4.62 -10.34 -40.47
CA GLY A 296 -3.43 -11.20 -40.35
C GLY A 296 -2.18 -10.49 -39.83
N ILE A 297 -2.28 -9.21 -39.41
CA ILE A 297 -1.20 -8.43 -38.82
C ILE A 297 -1.42 -8.33 -37.32
N ASP A 298 -0.37 -8.54 -36.53
CA ASP A 298 -0.37 -8.43 -35.07
C ASP A 298 0.01 -7.04 -34.57
N GLU A 299 0.45 -6.13 -35.45
CA GLU A 299 0.70 -4.72 -35.15
C GLU A 299 -0.44 -3.80 -35.59
N VAL A 300 -0.87 -2.94 -34.66
CA VAL A 300 -1.89 -1.90 -34.86
C VAL A 300 -1.23 -0.53 -34.77
N SER A 301 -1.41 0.32 -35.78
CA SER A 301 -0.90 1.71 -35.73
C SER A 301 -1.96 2.65 -35.18
N TYR A 302 -1.57 3.60 -34.32
CA TYR A 302 -2.45 4.65 -33.80
C TYR A 302 -1.90 6.05 -34.09
N PHE A 303 -2.73 7.08 -33.94
CA PHE A 303 -2.38 8.44 -34.39
C PHE A 303 -2.20 9.46 -33.25
N GLU A 304 -2.93 9.30 -32.16
CA GLU A 304 -3.00 10.27 -31.06
C GLU A 304 -1.91 10.02 -30.02
N ASP A 305 -1.48 11.09 -29.35
CA ASP A 305 -0.60 11.00 -28.18
C ASP A 305 -1.47 10.98 -26.92
N PHE A 306 -1.14 10.07 -25.99
CA PHE A 306 -1.91 9.87 -24.77
C PHE A 306 -1.01 10.05 -23.56
N TYR A 307 -1.58 10.70 -22.54
CA TYR A 307 -0.95 10.87 -21.24
C TYR A 307 -0.68 9.53 -20.52
N ILE A 308 -1.43 8.47 -20.88
CA ILE A 308 -1.31 7.14 -20.30
C ILE A 308 -0.76 6.19 -21.36
N PRO A 309 0.44 5.63 -21.16
CA PRO A 309 1.02 4.73 -22.12
C PRO A 309 0.22 3.43 -22.18
N VAL A 310 0.08 2.86 -23.39
CA VAL A 310 -0.37 1.49 -23.58
C VAL A 310 0.74 0.56 -23.09
N ALA A 311 0.39 -0.42 -22.25
CA ALA A 311 1.31 -1.36 -21.64
C ALA A 311 0.93 -2.80 -21.98
N GLN A 312 1.81 -3.74 -21.67
CA GLN A 312 1.51 -5.16 -21.77
C GLN A 312 0.30 -5.51 -20.87
N ASN A 313 -0.46 -6.55 -21.22
CA ASN A 313 -1.71 -6.99 -20.58
C ASN A 313 -2.91 -6.04 -20.68
N ASP A 314 -2.75 -4.85 -21.26
CA ASP A 314 -3.91 -4.06 -21.68
C ASP A 314 -4.75 -4.83 -22.70
N THR A 315 -6.05 -4.55 -22.73
CA THR A 315 -6.96 -5.17 -23.70
C THR A 315 -7.30 -4.18 -24.81
N PHE A 316 -7.03 -4.58 -26.05
CA PHE A 316 -7.41 -3.86 -27.26
C PHE A 316 -8.70 -4.44 -27.84
N GLN A 317 -9.65 -3.57 -28.17
CA GLN A 317 -10.91 -3.95 -28.81
C GLN A 317 -11.38 -2.85 -29.76
N LEU A 318 -12.02 -3.20 -30.88
CA LEU A 318 -12.71 -2.19 -31.70
C LEU A 318 -14.11 -1.92 -31.17
N PHE A 319 -14.56 -0.66 -31.22
CA PHE A 319 -15.81 -0.19 -30.60
C PHE A 319 -17.07 -0.99 -31.03
N ASN A 320 -17.06 -1.55 -32.24
CA ASN A 320 -18.19 -2.31 -32.81
C ASN A 320 -17.90 -3.81 -32.97
N ARG A 321 -16.86 -4.36 -32.31
CA ARG A 321 -16.46 -5.76 -32.44
C ARG A 321 -16.34 -6.40 -31.06
N GLY A 322 -16.78 -7.65 -30.92
CA GLY A 322 -16.62 -8.42 -29.68
C GLY A 322 -15.22 -9.02 -29.49
N ALA A 323 -14.35 -8.96 -30.50
CA ALA A 323 -13.01 -9.55 -30.43
C ALA A 323 -12.09 -8.69 -29.54
N ARG A 324 -11.62 -9.29 -28.44
CA ARG A 324 -10.65 -8.70 -27.51
C ARG A 324 -9.27 -9.29 -27.74
N TYR A 325 -8.26 -8.44 -27.86
CA TYR A 325 -6.86 -8.81 -28.06
C TYR A 325 -6.05 -8.34 -26.86
N THR A 326 -5.13 -9.16 -26.38
CA THR A 326 -4.22 -8.76 -25.30
C THR A 326 -3.03 -8.05 -25.90
N VAL A 327 -2.63 -6.92 -25.33
CA VAL A 327 -1.45 -6.19 -25.75
C VAL A 327 -0.21 -6.88 -25.18
N VAL A 328 0.74 -7.22 -26.06
CA VAL A 328 2.05 -7.79 -25.68
C VAL A 328 3.10 -6.68 -25.49
N GLY A 329 2.94 -5.56 -26.19
CA GLY A 329 3.78 -4.39 -26.02
C GLY A 329 3.34 -3.24 -26.88
N ALA A 330 3.88 -2.05 -26.63
CA ALA A 330 3.63 -0.87 -27.42
C ALA A 330 4.94 -0.12 -27.71
N ASP A 331 5.10 0.34 -28.95
CA ASP A 331 6.14 1.27 -29.37
C ASP A 331 5.52 2.66 -29.46
N LEU A 332 5.74 3.46 -28.41
CA LEU A 332 5.20 4.81 -28.29
C LEU A 332 5.72 5.74 -29.39
N ARG A 333 6.97 5.56 -29.83
CA ARG A 333 7.61 6.44 -30.83
C ARG A 333 7.09 6.17 -32.23
N ARG A 334 6.91 4.89 -32.57
CA ARG A 334 6.32 4.48 -33.86
C ARG A 334 4.80 4.51 -33.85
N LYS A 335 4.20 4.79 -32.71
CA LYS A 335 2.76 4.72 -32.45
C LYS A 335 2.16 3.39 -32.89
N ARG A 336 2.75 2.30 -32.39
CA ARG A 336 2.30 0.92 -32.68
C ARG A 336 2.01 0.14 -31.42
N VAL A 337 0.96 -0.67 -31.46
CA VAL A 337 0.60 -1.62 -30.41
C VAL A 337 0.72 -3.03 -31.00
N LYS A 338 1.40 -3.92 -30.29
CA LYS A 338 1.54 -5.32 -30.67
C LYS A 338 0.54 -6.18 -29.89
N LEU A 339 -0.25 -6.94 -30.62
CA LEU A 339 -1.28 -7.85 -30.10
C LEU A 339 -0.69 -9.25 -29.84
N ASP A 340 -1.38 -10.03 -28.99
CA ASP A 340 -1.05 -11.41 -28.66
C ASP A 340 -1.20 -12.37 -29.84
N ARG A 341 -2.10 -12.01 -30.76
CA ARG A 341 -2.39 -12.78 -31.96
C ARG A 341 -2.72 -11.87 -33.14
N PRO A 342 -2.53 -12.34 -34.38
CA PRO A 342 -2.89 -11.59 -35.57
C PRO A 342 -4.35 -11.16 -35.54
N TYR A 343 -4.61 -9.92 -35.97
CA TYR A 343 -5.95 -9.39 -36.08
C TYR A 343 -6.77 -10.17 -37.12
N GLN A 344 -7.92 -10.70 -36.73
CA GLN A 344 -8.65 -11.70 -37.54
C GLN A 344 -9.65 -11.09 -38.53
N ASP A 345 -10.20 -9.93 -38.17
CA ASP A 345 -11.20 -9.21 -38.96
C ASP A 345 -10.58 -8.49 -40.18
N ARG A 346 -11.43 -7.95 -41.06
CA ARG A 346 -10.99 -7.23 -42.26
C ARG A 346 -10.11 -6.03 -41.91
N SER A 347 -9.14 -5.73 -42.75
CA SER A 347 -8.32 -4.52 -42.63
C SER A 347 -9.19 -3.27 -42.72
N GLU A 348 -9.00 -2.34 -41.79
CA GLU A 348 -9.72 -1.07 -41.74
C GLU A 348 -8.76 0.05 -41.33
N THR A 349 -9.03 1.28 -41.79
CA THR A 349 -8.22 2.47 -41.51
C THR A 349 -9.06 3.53 -40.81
N ASN A 350 -8.44 4.29 -39.92
CA ASN A 350 -9.08 5.36 -39.12
C ASN A 350 -10.34 4.90 -38.36
N VAL A 351 -10.26 3.73 -37.73
CA VAL A 351 -11.37 3.17 -36.93
C VAL A 351 -11.15 3.44 -35.46
N ARG A 352 -12.24 3.61 -34.71
CA ARG A 352 -12.18 3.76 -33.25
C ARG A 352 -11.95 2.41 -32.57
N ALA A 353 -10.90 2.37 -31.78
CA ALA A 353 -10.62 1.31 -30.83
C ALA A 353 -10.72 1.83 -29.40
N GLN A 354 -10.88 0.89 -28.48
CA GLN A 354 -10.76 1.11 -27.05
C GLN A 354 -9.58 0.30 -26.52
N ILE A 355 -8.79 0.93 -25.66
CA ILE A 355 -7.82 0.25 -24.80
C ILE A 355 -8.39 0.23 -23.39
N LEU A 356 -8.57 -0.96 -22.85
CA LEU A 356 -8.85 -1.18 -21.44
C LEU A 356 -7.53 -1.43 -20.71
N LYS A 357 -7.27 -0.63 -19.69
CA LYS A 357 -6.05 -0.67 -18.88
C LYS A 357 -6.06 -1.86 -17.93
N SER A 358 -4.97 -2.62 -17.95
CA SER A 358 -4.67 -3.57 -16.86
C SER A 358 -4.23 -2.80 -15.61
N VAL A 359 -4.76 -3.18 -14.44
CA VAL A 359 -4.36 -2.61 -13.14
C VAL A 359 -3.71 -3.69 -12.29
N ASP A 360 -2.39 -3.66 -12.28
CA ASP A 360 -1.53 -4.68 -11.68
C ASP A 360 -0.57 -4.09 -10.63
N ARG A 361 0.47 -4.85 -10.27
CA ARG A 361 1.47 -4.49 -9.24
C ARG A 361 2.04 -3.08 -9.38
N PRO A 362 2.26 -2.52 -10.60
CA PRO A 362 2.72 -1.15 -10.72
C PRO A 362 1.80 -0.13 -10.04
N ALA A 363 0.48 -0.33 -10.08
CA ALA A 363 -0.47 0.58 -9.46
C ALA A 363 -0.23 0.71 -7.95
N ASP A 364 0.02 -0.41 -7.27
CA ASP A 364 0.34 -0.41 -5.83
C ASP A 364 1.65 0.33 -5.53
N ILE A 365 2.68 0.14 -6.37
CA ILE A 365 3.96 0.84 -6.21
C ILE A 365 3.78 2.35 -6.40
N TYR A 366 2.95 2.78 -7.36
CA TYR A 366 2.58 4.19 -7.49
C TYR A 366 1.89 4.71 -6.23
N SER A 367 0.88 3.98 -5.73
CA SER A 367 0.14 4.39 -4.53
C SER A 367 1.04 4.47 -3.30
N LEU A 368 2.05 3.61 -3.17
CA LEU A 368 3.09 3.72 -2.14
C LEU A 368 3.93 4.99 -2.30
N GLY A 369 4.34 5.34 -3.52
CA GLY A 369 5.03 6.60 -3.81
C GLY A 369 4.19 7.83 -3.49
N ALA A 370 2.92 7.82 -3.88
CA ALA A 370 1.95 8.88 -3.59
C ALA A 370 1.71 9.03 -2.08
N LEU A 371 1.56 7.92 -1.36
CA LEU A 371 1.44 7.90 0.10
C LEU A 371 2.71 8.45 0.76
N PHE A 372 3.88 8.05 0.29
CA PHE A 372 5.14 8.52 0.85
C PHE A 372 5.30 10.04 0.68
N TYR A 373 5.00 10.57 -0.50
CA TYR A 373 4.98 12.01 -0.75
C TYR A 373 3.97 12.75 0.13
N TYR A 374 2.75 12.21 0.25
CA TYR A 374 1.70 12.77 1.09
C TYR A 374 2.15 12.88 2.54
N LEU A 375 2.77 11.83 3.09
CA LEU A 375 3.25 11.81 4.47
C LEU A 375 4.43 12.77 4.70
N VAL A 376 5.43 12.77 3.82
CA VAL A 376 6.62 13.63 3.95
C VAL A 376 6.27 15.11 3.82
N SER A 377 5.31 15.45 2.96
CA SER A 377 4.79 16.81 2.84
C SER A 377 3.92 17.25 4.03
N GLY A 378 3.72 16.38 5.03
CA GLY A 378 2.95 16.68 6.23
C GLY A 378 1.44 16.49 6.07
N ALA A 379 1.01 15.63 5.15
CA ALA A 379 -0.39 15.39 4.80
C ALA A 379 -1.08 16.58 4.08
N TYR A 380 -0.29 17.41 3.38
CA TYR A 380 -0.76 18.58 2.61
C TYR A 380 -0.53 18.47 1.10
N GLY A 381 0.56 17.80 0.68
CA GLY A 381 0.91 17.69 -0.74
C GLY A 381 -0.10 16.88 -1.52
N ASN A 382 -0.44 17.33 -2.73
CA ASN A 382 -1.28 16.56 -3.65
C ASN A 382 -0.38 15.74 -4.59
N PRO A 383 -0.31 14.41 -4.45
CA PRO A 383 0.54 13.55 -5.29
C PRO A 383 0.24 13.68 -6.78
N LYS A 384 -1.02 13.93 -7.18
CA LYS A 384 -1.34 14.12 -8.61
C LYS A 384 -0.59 15.28 -9.23
N THR A 385 -0.52 16.40 -8.50
CA THR A 385 0.18 17.58 -9.00
C THR A 385 1.69 17.36 -9.12
N LEU A 386 2.25 16.46 -8.29
CA LEU A 386 3.64 16.02 -8.44
C LEU A 386 3.80 15.11 -9.66
N TYR A 387 2.86 14.18 -9.88
CA TYR A 387 2.85 13.32 -11.06
C TYR A 387 2.77 14.13 -12.37
N ASP A 388 1.91 15.14 -12.43
CA ASP A 388 1.81 16.07 -13.56
C ASP A 388 3.12 16.84 -13.79
N ALA A 389 3.85 17.18 -12.73
CA ALA A 389 5.17 17.81 -12.84
C ALA A 389 6.20 16.85 -13.47
N PHE A 390 6.12 15.55 -13.16
CA PHE A 390 6.96 14.52 -13.77
C PHE A 390 6.59 14.20 -15.22
N HIS A 391 5.36 14.49 -15.65
CA HIS A 391 4.87 14.11 -16.98
C HIS A 391 5.78 14.53 -18.13
N LYS A 392 6.35 15.75 -18.07
CA LYS A 392 7.29 16.22 -19.09
C LYS A 392 8.50 15.32 -19.24
N PHE A 393 9.00 14.73 -18.15
CA PHE A 393 10.14 13.81 -18.19
C PHE A 393 9.73 12.39 -18.67
N ILE A 394 8.47 12.00 -18.45
CA ILE A 394 7.92 10.72 -18.91
C ILE A 394 7.87 10.68 -20.45
N GLU A 395 7.51 11.78 -21.10
CA GLU A 395 7.38 11.86 -22.57
C GLU A 395 8.71 11.82 -23.34
N TYR A 396 9.82 12.30 -22.75
CA TYR A 396 11.13 12.28 -23.41
C TYR A 396 11.80 10.92 -23.26
N ASP A 397 11.63 10.08 -24.28
CA ASP A 397 12.44 8.89 -24.48
C ASP A 397 13.31 9.11 -25.73
N GLY A 398 14.58 9.50 -25.53
CA GLY A 398 15.56 9.70 -26.60
C GLY A 398 16.22 8.38 -27.00
N GLY A 399 16.20 8.03 -28.29
CA GLY A 399 16.56 6.70 -28.79
C GLY A 399 18.01 6.27 -28.65
N ASP A 400 18.93 7.22 -28.47
CA ASP A 400 20.37 6.93 -28.52
C ASP A 400 21.07 7.15 -27.17
N GLU A 401 20.37 7.68 -26.16
CA GLU A 401 20.89 7.97 -24.79
C GLU A 401 20.08 7.28 -23.68
N ALA A 402 19.47 6.13 -23.96
CA ALA A 402 18.63 5.40 -23.02
C ALA A 402 19.34 5.03 -21.69
N SER A 403 20.67 4.93 -21.69
CA SER A 403 21.47 4.67 -20.48
C SER A 403 21.70 5.90 -19.58
N GLN A 404 21.48 7.13 -20.09
CA GLN A 404 21.66 8.38 -19.32
C GLN A 404 20.32 8.98 -18.86
N ASN A 405 19.20 8.57 -19.46
CA ASN A 405 17.85 9.02 -19.13
C ASN A 405 17.27 8.29 -17.90
N THR A 406 17.86 8.53 -16.73
CA THR A 406 17.46 7.92 -15.45
C THR A 406 16.62 8.88 -14.61
N VAL A 407 15.75 8.34 -13.75
CA VAL A 407 15.03 9.13 -12.73
C VAL A 407 16.03 9.83 -11.82
N GLU A 408 17.11 9.15 -11.47
CA GLU A 408 18.18 9.71 -10.67
C GLU A 408 18.80 10.98 -11.29
N ALA A 409 19.20 10.94 -12.57
CA ALA A 409 19.76 12.10 -13.26
C ALA A 409 18.77 13.27 -13.35
N TYR A 410 17.49 12.97 -13.62
CA TYR A 410 16.43 13.98 -13.66
C TYR A 410 16.28 14.70 -12.32
N ILE A 411 16.15 13.96 -11.22
CA ILE A 411 16.02 14.56 -9.89
C ILE A 411 17.28 15.33 -9.50
N GLU A 412 18.47 14.89 -9.90
CA GLU A 412 19.70 15.66 -9.64
C GLU A 412 19.75 16.98 -10.39
N HIS A 413 19.32 16.99 -11.64
CA HIS A 413 19.19 18.22 -12.41
C HIS A 413 18.19 19.19 -11.76
N GLU A 414 16.99 18.72 -11.43
CA GLU A 414 15.94 19.53 -10.78
C GLU A 414 16.44 20.14 -9.47
N TYR A 415 17.07 19.36 -8.59
CA TYR A 415 17.61 19.88 -7.34
C TYR A 415 18.77 20.87 -7.55
N SER A 416 19.60 20.70 -8.57
CA SER A 416 20.64 21.67 -8.93
C SER A 416 20.03 23.00 -9.37
N VAL A 417 18.98 22.95 -10.17
CA VAL A 417 18.23 24.14 -10.61
C VAL A 417 17.57 24.82 -9.41
N ILE A 418 16.89 24.07 -8.55
CA ILE A 418 16.23 24.60 -7.34
C ILE A 418 17.23 25.26 -6.41
N ASN A 419 18.38 24.62 -6.14
CA ASN A 419 19.43 25.20 -5.30
C ASN A 419 20.00 26.48 -5.91
N SER A 420 20.18 26.52 -7.24
CA SER A 420 20.60 27.72 -7.97
C SER A 420 19.55 28.84 -7.90
N LEU A 421 18.26 28.49 -7.87
CA LEU A 421 17.16 29.45 -7.72
C LEU A 421 17.03 29.97 -6.28
N ARG A 422 17.36 29.16 -5.27
CA ARG A 422 17.34 29.50 -3.85
C ARG A 422 18.60 30.22 -3.38
N ALA A 423 19.69 30.16 -4.14
CA ALA A 423 20.93 30.85 -3.82
C ALA A 423 20.70 32.37 -3.74
N PRO A 424 21.13 33.04 -2.65
CA PRO A 424 20.97 34.48 -2.52
C PRO A 424 21.75 35.17 -3.63
N ARG A 425 21.07 36.01 -4.43
CA ARG A 425 21.74 36.87 -5.41
C ARG A 425 22.18 38.15 -4.71
N VAL A 426 23.44 38.51 -4.89
CA VAL A 426 23.99 39.80 -4.49
C VAL A 426 24.02 40.71 -5.71
N ASP A 427 23.55 41.94 -5.55
CA ASP A 427 23.73 43.00 -6.55
C ASP A 427 25.20 43.41 -6.66
N GLU A 428 25.55 44.23 -7.67
CA GLU A 428 26.90 44.79 -7.88
C GLU A 428 27.46 45.52 -6.65
N ASN A 429 26.58 45.95 -5.73
CA ASN A 429 26.94 46.59 -4.45
C ASN A 429 26.93 45.63 -3.24
N ASN A 430 26.97 44.32 -3.48
CA ASN A 430 27.03 43.27 -2.45
C ASN A 430 25.82 43.24 -1.50
N GLN A 431 24.67 43.78 -1.92
CA GLN A 431 23.42 43.75 -1.16
C GLN A 431 22.55 42.55 -1.58
N PRO A 432 21.89 41.87 -0.63
CA PRO A 432 21.04 40.73 -0.95
C PRO A 432 19.78 41.19 -1.69
N VAL A 433 19.59 40.70 -2.91
CA VAL A 433 18.39 40.93 -3.70
C VAL A 433 17.27 40.03 -3.17
N VAL A 434 16.17 40.65 -2.74
CA VAL A 434 14.95 39.91 -2.38
C VAL A 434 14.42 39.22 -3.63
N VAL A 435 14.41 37.89 -3.62
CA VAL A 435 14.03 37.08 -4.77
C VAL A 435 12.51 37.18 -5.01
N PRO A 436 12.03 37.38 -6.26
CA PRO A 436 10.59 37.45 -6.55
C PRO A 436 9.85 36.18 -6.14
N ALA A 437 8.65 36.33 -5.56
CA ALA A 437 7.81 35.21 -5.10
C ALA A 437 7.43 34.22 -6.22
N ASP A 438 7.35 34.70 -7.45
CA ASP A 438 6.98 33.89 -8.62
C ASP A 438 8.04 32.82 -8.98
N ARG A 439 9.30 32.99 -8.54
CA ARG A 439 10.35 31.97 -8.74
C ARG A 439 10.12 30.69 -7.93
N PHE A 440 9.31 30.75 -6.87
CA PHE A 440 9.05 29.61 -5.98
C PHE A 440 7.92 28.71 -6.49
N PHE A 441 7.08 29.20 -7.40
CA PHE A 441 5.92 28.45 -7.90
C PHE A 441 6.30 27.24 -8.74
N SER A 442 7.43 27.28 -9.47
CA SER A 442 7.85 26.22 -10.39
C SER A 442 8.29 24.94 -9.68
N TYR A 443 8.79 25.04 -8.44
CA TYR A 443 9.29 23.88 -7.67
C TYR A 443 8.52 23.63 -6.37
N LYS A 444 7.32 24.20 -6.22
CA LYS A 444 6.46 24.01 -5.04
C LYS A 444 6.24 22.53 -4.68
N HIS A 445 6.27 21.63 -5.68
CA HIS A 445 6.07 20.19 -5.50
C HIS A 445 7.23 19.51 -4.76
N TYR A 446 8.41 20.13 -4.73
CA TYR A 446 9.59 19.67 -4.00
C TYR A 446 9.63 20.18 -2.56
N LEU A 447 8.67 21.03 -2.16
CA LEU A 447 8.58 21.58 -0.81
C LEU A 447 7.59 20.77 0.03
N ASP A 448 7.86 20.68 1.33
CA ASP A 448 6.90 20.18 2.31
C ASP A 448 5.87 21.27 2.69
N GLY A 449 4.92 20.93 3.56
CA GLY A 449 3.90 21.89 4.01
C GLY A 449 4.42 23.07 4.85
N ASN A 450 5.68 23.04 5.31
CA ASN A 450 6.36 24.18 5.94
C ASN A 450 7.14 25.04 4.92
N GLY A 451 7.18 24.64 3.65
CA GLY A 451 7.98 25.30 2.60
C GLY A 451 9.45 24.90 2.61
N GLU A 452 9.84 23.85 3.35
CA GLU A 452 11.20 23.31 3.34
C GLU A 452 11.37 22.32 2.19
N LEU A 453 12.56 22.29 1.59
CA LEU A 453 12.85 21.37 0.50
C LEU A 453 12.93 19.94 1.01
N ILE A 454 12.14 19.05 0.42
CA ILE A 454 12.16 17.62 0.71
C ILE A 454 13.55 17.06 0.37
N ASP A 455 14.08 16.16 1.20
CA ASP A 455 15.40 15.57 0.97
C ASP A 455 15.47 14.87 -0.40
N LYS A 456 16.58 15.07 -1.11
CA LYS A 456 16.79 14.53 -2.46
C LYS A 456 16.65 13.01 -2.51
N ALA A 457 17.14 12.28 -1.50
CA ALA A 457 17.06 10.83 -1.45
C ALA A 457 15.61 10.34 -1.32
N ILE A 458 14.79 11.06 -0.54
CA ILE A 458 13.35 10.80 -0.43
C ILE A 458 12.66 11.03 -1.78
N MET A 459 12.94 12.17 -2.42
CA MET A 459 12.32 12.50 -3.69
C MET A 459 12.74 11.52 -4.81
N LYS A 460 13.96 10.99 -4.78
CA LYS A 460 14.39 9.92 -5.70
C LYS A 460 13.51 8.67 -5.54
N ILE A 461 13.22 8.23 -4.32
CA ILE A 461 12.36 7.06 -4.05
C ILE A 461 10.91 7.32 -4.54
N ILE A 462 10.36 8.50 -4.22
CA ILE A 462 9.03 8.92 -4.67
C ILE A 462 8.96 8.93 -6.20
N ALA A 463 9.93 9.57 -6.84
CA ALA A 463 10.01 9.68 -8.29
C ALA A 463 10.14 8.30 -8.96
N LYS A 464 10.99 7.40 -8.45
CA LYS A 464 11.13 6.03 -8.97
C LYS A 464 9.87 5.18 -8.81
N SER A 465 9.00 5.53 -7.86
CA SER A 465 7.70 4.87 -7.66
C SER A 465 6.62 5.38 -8.61
N MET A 466 6.69 6.67 -8.96
CA MET A 466 5.65 7.36 -9.74
C MET A 466 5.97 7.44 -11.24
N ILE A 467 7.24 7.62 -11.61
CA ILE A 467 7.71 7.65 -13.00
C ILE A 467 7.79 6.22 -13.52
N ARG A 468 7.29 6.01 -14.74
CA ARG A 468 7.35 4.74 -15.46
C ARG A 468 8.42 4.80 -16.54
N ASN A 469 8.83 3.62 -17.02
CA ASN A 469 9.58 3.44 -18.27
C ASN A 469 10.98 4.04 -18.28
N LYS A 470 11.58 4.25 -17.10
CA LYS A 470 13.01 4.55 -16.98
C LYS A 470 13.73 3.34 -16.41
N PRO A 471 14.98 3.09 -16.80
CA PRO A 471 15.70 1.87 -16.43
C PRO A 471 15.84 1.69 -14.91
N ASP A 472 15.89 2.78 -14.15
CA ASP A 472 16.04 2.81 -12.70
C ASP A 472 14.72 3.05 -11.93
N SER A 473 13.58 3.04 -12.61
CA SER A 473 12.25 3.07 -11.97
C SER A 473 11.95 1.74 -11.29
N TYR A 474 11.16 1.77 -10.21
CA TYR A 474 10.66 0.53 -9.60
C TYR A 474 9.64 -0.18 -10.49
N CYS A 475 9.03 0.52 -11.45
CA CYS A 475 8.10 -0.08 -12.39
C CYS A 475 8.56 0.20 -13.82
N GLN A 476 8.93 -0.85 -14.53
CA GLN A 476 9.15 -0.81 -15.97
C GLN A 476 7.84 -1.18 -16.70
N ALA A 477 7.57 -0.60 -17.87
CA ALA A 477 6.33 -0.87 -18.63
C ALA A 477 6.09 -2.36 -18.94
N TRP A 478 7.18 -3.12 -19.09
CA TRP A 478 7.16 -4.53 -19.49
C TRP A 478 7.26 -5.50 -18.30
N ASP A 479 7.57 -5.02 -17.09
CA ASP A 479 7.73 -5.87 -15.92
C ASP A 479 6.52 -5.71 -14.98
N ILE A 480 5.44 -6.40 -15.33
CA ILE A 480 4.17 -6.34 -14.59
C ILE A 480 4.20 -7.27 -13.36
N THR A 481 5.12 -8.24 -13.36
CA THR A 481 5.35 -9.22 -12.28
C THR A 481 6.41 -8.77 -11.25
N THR A 482 6.94 -7.56 -11.41
CA THR A 482 8.21 -7.01 -10.91
C THR A 482 8.78 -7.39 -9.53
N ALA A 483 10.12 -7.33 -9.44
CA ALA A 483 10.90 -7.18 -8.19
C ALA A 483 11.03 -5.73 -7.72
N GLY A 484 10.40 -4.78 -8.43
CA GLY A 484 10.40 -3.36 -8.13
C GLY A 484 9.91 -3.02 -6.73
N ILE A 485 8.90 -3.75 -6.24
CA ILE A 485 8.43 -3.62 -4.87
C ILE A 485 9.54 -3.96 -3.86
N SER A 486 10.36 -4.98 -4.12
CA SER A 486 11.51 -5.33 -3.28
C SER A 486 12.59 -4.27 -3.31
N MET A 487 12.83 -3.65 -4.47
CA MET A 487 13.77 -2.52 -4.59
C MET A 487 13.28 -1.29 -3.81
N LEU A 488 11.98 -1.01 -3.85
CA LEU A 488 11.36 0.04 -3.04
C LEU A 488 11.51 -0.25 -1.53
N VAL A 489 11.19 -1.47 -1.09
CA VAL A 489 11.37 -1.89 0.32
C VAL A 489 12.84 -1.77 0.74
N TYR A 490 13.76 -2.20 -0.11
CA TYR A 490 15.21 -2.08 0.14
C TYR A 490 15.64 -0.63 0.32
N ASP A 491 15.22 0.27 -0.58
CA ASP A 491 15.58 1.69 -0.50
C ASP A 491 14.93 2.38 0.71
N LEU A 492 13.70 2.02 1.09
CA LEU A 492 13.05 2.49 2.31
C LEU A 492 13.81 2.02 3.56
N ARG A 493 14.29 0.77 3.60
CA ARG A 493 15.12 0.24 4.70
C ARG A 493 16.47 0.94 4.77
N ARG A 494 17.10 1.20 3.61
CA ARG A 494 18.35 1.95 3.53
C ARG A 494 18.17 3.39 4.03
N LEU A 495 17.06 4.02 3.68
CA LEU A 495 16.69 5.34 4.19
C LEU A 495 16.52 5.30 5.72
N TYR A 496 15.80 4.30 6.24
CA TYR A 496 15.65 4.10 7.68
C TYR A 496 16.99 3.91 8.39
N GLY A 497 17.90 3.10 7.85
CA GLY A 497 19.25 2.92 8.41
C GLY A 497 20.09 4.20 8.38
N GLY A 498 20.07 4.92 7.25
CA GLY A 498 20.84 6.16 7.06
C GLY A 498 20.39 7.32 7.94
N PHE A 499 19.10 7.41 8.26
CA PHE A 499 18.57 8.36 9.23
C PHE A 499 18.63 7.81 10.67
N GLY A 500 18.54 6.49 10.82
CA GLY A 500 18.64 5.64 12.02
C GLY A 500 19.89 5.85 12.85
N THR A 501 21.05 5.80 12.19
CA THR A 501 22.35 5.83 12.85
C THR A 501 22.96 7.23 12.93
N TYR A 502 23.72 7.48 13.99
CA TYR A 502 24.44 8.70 14.37
C TYR A 502 25.21 9.43 13.24
N MET A 503 25.44 10.73 13.46
CA MET A 503 25.79 11.77 12.47
C MET A 503 27.19 11.75 11.80
N PRO A 504 28.29 11.12 12.29
CA PRO A 504 29.63 11.40 11.73
C PRO A 504 30.02 10.56 10.51
N SER A 505 29.21 9.58 10.10
CA SER A 505 29.53 8.69 8.95
C SER A 505 28.86 9.13 7.64
N ARG A 506 28.25 10.30 7.60
CA ARG A 506 27.56 10.78 6.39
C ARG A 506 28.59 11.25 5.34
N PRO A 507 28.51 10.78 4.08
CA PRO A 507 29.16 11.49 2.99
C PRO A 507 28.62 12.92 2.94
N GLY A 508 29.51 13.92 2.77
CA GLY A 508 29.24 15.34 3.05
C GLY A 508 28.03 15.98 2.36
N HIS A 509 27.38 15.30 1.41
CA HIS A 509 26.15 15.74 0.75
C HIS A 509 24.86 15.46 1.55
N LEU A 510 24.91 14.69 2.65
CA LEU A 510 23.78 14.38 3.54
C LEU A 510 23.86 15.08 4.91
N VAL A 511 24.83 15.98 5.09
CA VAL A 511 24.95 16.78 6.31
C VAL A 511 24.01 17.98 6.18
N LEU A 512 22.80 17.84 6.71
CA LEU A 512 21.98 19.00 7.02
C LEU A 512 22.69 19.76 8.14
N THR A 513 23.32 20.89 7.79
CA THR A 513 23.71 21.87 8.79
C THR A 513 22.44 22.31 9.49
N SER A 514 22.35 22.02 10.79
CA SER A 514 21.33 22.60 11.65
C SER A 514 21.62 24.09 11.74
N THR A 515 21.13 24.88 10.79
CA THR A 515 21.02 26.32 11.02
C THR A 515 19.96 26.49 12.08
N SER A 516 20.40 27.06 13.20
CA SER A 516 19.60 27.49 14.33
C SER A 516 18.25 28.04 13.91
N ARG A 517 17.20 27.61 14.62
CA ARG A 517 15.89 28.26 14.62
C ARG A 517 16.06 29.77 14.84
N GLU A 518 15.92 30.55 13.79
CA GLU A 518 15.39 31.90 13.84
C GLU A 518 14.27 31.99 12.82
N GLY A 519 13.06 32.16 13.34
CA GLY A 519 11.84 32.24 12.54
C GLY A 519 11.88 33.46 11.62
N ALA A 520 11.76 33.22 10.33
CA ALA A 520 11.51 34.25 9.35
C ALA A 520 10.55 33.72 8.30
N LEU A 521 9.26 33.56 8.65
CA LEU A 521 8.13 33.54 7.70
C LEU A 521 6.73 33.64 8.36
N THR A 522 6.63 34.06 9.63
CA THR A 522 5.34 34.33 10.31
C THR A 522 4.89 35.80 10.28
N ARG A 523 5.22 36.58 9.23
CA ARG A 523 4.73 37.97 9.12
C ARG A 523 4.15 38.43 7.77
N ALA A 524 3.97 37.56 6.79
CA ALA A 524 3.51 38.01 5.46
C ALA A 524 1.99 37.83 5.17
N TRP A 525 1.16 37.36 6.10
CA TRP A 525 -0.30 37.18 5.88
C TRP A 525 -1.18 37.98 6.86
N GLY A 526 -0.62 39.01 7.49
CA GLY A 526 -1.34 39.94 8.37
C GLY A 526 -1.51 41.37 7.84
N SER A 527 -0.99 41.69 6.63
CA SER A 527 -0.92 43.07 6.14
C SER A 527 -1.47 43.27 4.72
N LEU A 528 -2.56 42.56 4.37
CA LEU A 528 -3.31 42.76 3.13
C LEU A 528 -4.81 42.96 3.37
N LYS A 529 -5.14 43.68 4.44
CA LYS A 529 -6.39 44.44 4.60
C LYS A 529 -6.05 45.82 5.14
N GLY A 530 -5.53 46.68 4.26
CA GLY A 530 -5.25 48.06 4.63
C GLY A 530 -4.42 48.78 3.59
N ALA A 531 -5.03 49.15 2.46
CA ALA A 531 -4.72 50.35 1.69
C ALA A 531 -5.38 50.28 0.29
N PHE A 532 -6.69 50.46 0.22
CA PHE A 532 -7.31 51.22 -0.87
C PHE A 532 -8.58 51.90 -0.34
N GLY A 533 -8.51 53.23 -0.30
CA GLY A 533 -9.61 54.12 -0.71
C GLY A 533 -10.82 54.21 0.21
N GLY A 534 -10.87 55.28 1.00
CA GLY A 534 -12.02 55.65 1.82
C GLY A 534 -13.11 56.42 1.10
N SER A 535 -14.24 56.60 1.78
CA SER A 535 -14.88 57.91 2.03
C SER A 535 -16.23 57.67 2.73
N GLY A 536 -16.57 58.49 3.73
CA GLY A 536 -17.95 58.52 4.25
C GLY A 536 -18.13 58.69 5.75
N LYS A 537 -17.68 59.82 6.29
CA LYS A 537 -18.35 60.66 7.30
C LYS A 537 -19.27 60.03 8.39
N LYS A 538 -18.93 60.46 9.62
CA LYS A 538 -19.78 60.93 10.75
C LYS A 538 -20.28 59.92 11.78
N GLY A 539 -19.65 60.00 12.96
CA GLY A 539 -20.27 60.60 14.15
C GLY A 539 -21.00 59.67 15.13
N GLY A 540 -20.57 59.67 16.40
CA GLY A 540 -21.41 59.25 17.52
C GLY A 540 -20.69 58.44 18.60
N LYS A 541 -20.27 59.14 19.66
CA LYS A 541 -19.83 58.59 20.96
C LYS A 541 -21.09 58.25 21.84
N PRO A 542 -20.96 57.74 23.09
CA PRO A 542 -21.30 56.36 23.46
C PRO A 542 -22.45 56.24 24.50
N ARG A 543 -22.98 55.02 24.66
CA ARG A 543 -23.65 54.49 25.87
C ARG A 543 -23.35 52.99 25.89
N GLY A 544 -22.78 52.33 26.90
CA GLY A 544 -22.89 52.55 28.33
C GLY A 544 -23.99 51.67 28.89
N ARG A 545 -23.65 50.48 29.44
CA ARG A 545 -24.09 49.99 30.76
C ARG A 545 -23.72 48.51 30.99
N ARG A 546 -22.97 48.36 32.09
CA ARG A 546 -22.91 47.28 33.09
C ARG A 546 -22.60 45.86 32.65
#